data_AF-A0A9X5X8I8-F1
#
_entry.id   AF-A0A9X5X8I8-F1
#
_cell.length_a   1.000
_cell.length_b   1.000
_cell.length_c   1.000
_cell.angle_alpha   90.00
_cell.angle_beta   90.00
_cell.angle_gamma   90.00
#
_symmetry.space_group_name_H-M   'P 1'
#
loop_
_entity.id
_entity.type
_entity.pdbx_description
1 polymer ?
#
loop_
_entity_poly.entity_id
_entity_poly.type
_entity_poly.pdbx_seq_one_letter_code
_entity_poly.pdbx_strand_id
1 'polypeptide(L)' 'MPGMTRDARGWVFTHDLDEFLTSAGDFLRSRPAAHTVALSVTDALRRRGPDVYGEEAPFFGRFADADADGADEG' A
#
# COMPACT_ATOMS: atom_id res chain seq x y z
N MET A 1 -16.02 -4.20 6.02
CA MET A 1 -15.53 -2.96 6.66
C MET A 1 -14.61 -2.32 5.64
N PRO A 2 -14.78 -1.02 5.32
CA PRO A 2 -14.69 -0.51 3.94
C PRO A 2 -13.43 -1.04 3.25
N GLY A 3 -13.64 -1.96 2.30
CA GLY A 3 -12.55 -2.66 1.64
C GLY A 3 -11.83 -1.74 0.65
N MET A 4 -10.65 -2.19 0.24
CA MET A 4 -9.88 -1.60 -0.84
C MET A 4 -10.76 -1.04 -1.97
N THR A 5 -10.74 0.28 -2.13
CA THR A 5 -11.51 0.97 -3.18
C THR A 5 -10.67 1.05 -4.44
N ARG A 6 -11.16 0.48 -5.54
CA ARG A 6 -10.50 0.59 -6.86
C ARG A 6 -11.08 1.75 -7.65
N ASP A 7 -10.23 2.55 -8.28
CA ASP A 7 -10.65 3.57 -9.24
C ASP A 7 -10.71 3.02 -10.68
N ALA A 8 -11.29 3.80 -11.59
CA ALA A 8 -11.42 3.43 -13.01
C ALA A 8 -10.07 3.32 -13.75
N ARG A 9 -8.95 3.71 -13.13
CA ARG A 9 -7.60 3.68 -13.69
C ARG A 9 -6.77 2.54 -13.13
N GLY A 10 -7.32 1.69 -12.26
CA GLY A 10 -6.62 0.54 -11.69
C GLY A 10 -5.94 0.82 -10.35
N TRP A 11 -6.07 2.03 -9.79
CA TRP A 11 -5.56 2.31 -8.46
C TRP A 11 -6.45 1.70 -7.40
N VAL A 12 -5.83 1.09 -6.40
CA VAL A 12 -6.50 0.49 -5.24
C VAL A 12 -6.06 1.26 -4.00
N PHE A 13 -7.03 1.76 -3.24
CA PHE A 13 -6.81 2.61 -2.08
C PHE A 13 -7.34 2.03 -0.78
N THR A 14 -6.68 2.34 0.33
CA THR A 14 -7.11 1.97 1.68
C THR A 14 -6.61 2.98 2.71
N HIS A 15 -7.32 3.09 3.84
CA HIS A 15 -6.87 3.80 5.04
C HIS A 15 -6.16 2.86 6.04
N ASP A 16 -6.18 1.55 5.78
CA ASP A 16 -5.58 0.54 6.64
C ASP A 16 -4.15 0.23 6.19
N LEU A 17 -3.19 0.50 7.09
CA LEU A 17 -1.77 0.26 6.84
C LEU A 17 -1.46 -1.24 6.70
N ASP A 18 -2.10 -2.10 7.47
CA ASP A 18 -1.86 -3.55 7.43
C ASP A 18 -2.44 -4.15 6.13
N GLU A 19 -3.61 -3.68 5.69
CA GLU A 19 -4.18 -4.07 4.40
C GLU A 19 -3.28 -3.61 3.23
N PHE A 20 -2.76 -2.38 3.30
CA PHE A 20 -1.80 -1.88 2.32
C PHE A 20 -0.52 -2.72 2.29
N LEU A 21 0.08 -3.00 3.46
CA LEU A 21 1.33 -3.77 3.55
C LEU A 21 1.16 -5.23 3.16
N THR A 22 0.00 -5.83 3.38
CA THR A 22 -0.32 -7.18 2.90
C THR A 22 -0.30 -7.22 1.37
N SER A 23 -0.76 -6.16 0.72
CA SER A 23 -0.89 -6.13 -0.74
C SER A 23 0.33 -5.60 -1.49
N ALA A 24 1.00 -4.57 -0.95
CA ALA A 24 2.14 -3.90 -1.59
C ALA A 24 3.50 -4.25 -0.95
N GLY A 25 3.49 -4.97 0.17
CA GLY A 25 4.68 -5.20 0.99
C GLY A 25 5.80 -5.93 0.26
N ASP A 26 5.49 -6.94 -0.55
CA ASP A 26 6.49 -7.69 -1.31
C ASP A 26 7.10 -6.84 -2.42
N PHE A 27 6.28 -6.02 -3.09
CA PHE A 27 6.75 -5.05 -4.08
C PHE A 27 7.74 -4.05 -3.45
N LEU A 28 7.38 -3.44 -2.31
CA LEU A 28 8.26 -2.50 -1.61
C LEU A 28 9.58 -3.16 -1.18
N ARG A 29 9.55 -4.43 -0.79
CA ARG A 29 10.75 -5.17 -0.37
C ARG A 29 11.57 -5.71 -1.54
N SER A 30 11.03 -5.77 -2.74
CA SER A 30 11.75 -6.25 -3.93
C SER A 30 12.98 -5.40 -4.28
N ARG A 31 12.91 -4.08 -4.00
CA ARG A 31 14.00 -3.12 -4.25
C ARG A 31 14.11 -2.13 -3.09
N PRO A 32 14.66 -2.54 -1.94
CA PRO A 32 14.66 -1.73 -0.73
C PRO A 32 15.29 -0.36 -0.93
N ALA A 33 16.42 -0.28 -1.66
CA ALA A 33 17.07 1.00 -1.96
C ALA A 33 16.15 1.97 -2.73
N ALA A 34 15.43 1.47 -3.73
CA ALA A 34 14.48 2.27 -4.51
C ALA A 34 13.21 2.63 -3.73
N HIS A 35 12.83 1.82 -2.74
CA HIS A 35 11.61 1.99 -1.93
C HIS A 35 11.89 2.45 -0.49
N THR A 36 13.09 2.98 -0.21
CA THR A 36 13.54 3.33 1.16
C THR A 36 12.57 4.27 1.87
N VAL A 37 12.06 5.30 1.17
CA VAL A 37 11.13 6.27 1.75
C VAL A 37 9.82 5.59 2.13
N ALA A 38 9.21 4.82 1.22
CA ALA A 38 7.97 4.11 1.49
C ALA A 38 8.12 3.10 2.64
N LEU A 39 9.23 2.37 2.68
CA LEU A 39 9.54 1.43 3.76
C LEU A 39 9.74 2.16 5.11
N SER A 40 10.43 3.30 5.12
CA SER A 40 10.68 4.06 6.35
C SER A 40 9.40 4.71 6.89
N VAL A 41 8.55 5.25 6.01
CA VAL A 41 7.27 5.86 6.40
C VAL A 41 6.30 4.81 6.93
N THR A 42 6.15 3.68 6.25
CA THR A 42 5.27 2.59 6.72
C THR A 42 5.76 1.97 8.02
N ASP A 43 7.08 1.85 8.20
CA ASP A 43 7.68 1.43 9.46
C ASP A 43 7.45 2.43 10.60
N ALA A 44 7.60 3.74 10.32
CA ALA A 44 7.32 4.80 11.29
C ALA A 44 5.84 4.81 11.70
N LEU A 45 4.92 4.71 10.75
CA LEU A 45 3.48 4.64 11.01
C LEU A 45 3.12 3.42 11.86
N ARG A 46 3.72 2.27 11.59
CA ARG A 46 3.50 1.05 12.37
C ARG A 46 4.01 1.16 13.82
N ARG A 47 5.14 1.83 14.03
CA ARG A 47 5.78 1.96 15.35
C ARG A 47 5.23 3.10 16.19
N ARG A 48 4.83 4.19 15.55
CA ARG A 48 4.52 5.47 16.20
C ARG A 48 3.05 5.86 16.12
N GLY A 49 2.27 5.15 15.31
CA GLY A 49 0.86 5.43 15.07
C GLY A 49 0.61 6.17 13.76
N PRO A 50 -0.64 6.13 13.26
CA PRO A 50 -1.05 6.78 12.01
C PRO A 50 -0.95 8.31 12.06
N ASP A 51 -0.92 8.88 13.27
CA ASP A 51 -0.91 10.30 13.59
C ASP A 51 0.50 10.93 13.64
N VAL A 52 1.55 10.15 13.44
CA VAL A 52 2.95 10.61 13.53
C VAL A 52 3.31 11.74 12.55
N TYR A 53 2.55 11.88 11.46
CA TYR A 53 2.77 12.90 10.42
C TYR A 53 1.65 13.93 10.33
N GLY A 54 0.62 13.86 11.18
CA GLY A 54 -0.52 14.79 11.16
C GLY A 54 -1.77 14.19 11.78
N GLU A 55 -2.78 15.02 11.97
CA GLU A 55 -4.08 14.61 12.56
C GLU A 55 -4.97 13.85 11.56
N GLU A 56 -4.70 14.01 10.26
CA GLU A 56 -5.43 13.30 9.20
C GLU A 56 -4.87 11.89 9.01
N ALA A 57 -5.76 10.89 9.02
CA ALA A 57 -5.37 9.51 8.83
C ALA A 57 -4.71 9.31 7.45
N PRO A 58 -3.57 8.62 7.38
CA PRO A 58 -2.88 8.38 6.13
C PRO A 58 -3.76 7.58 5.17
N PHE A 59 -3.64 7.91 3.89
CA PHE A 59 -4.34 7.22 2.80
C PHE A 59 -3.31 6.59 1.88
N PHE A 60 -3.44 5.28 1.67
CA PHE A 60 -2.49 4.49 0.92
C PHE A 60 -3.07 4.08 -0.43
N GLY A 61 -2.21 4.06 -1.46
CA GLY A 61 -2.59 3.66 -2.81
C GLY A 61 -1.56 2.74 -3.42
N ARG A 62 -2.01 1.66 -4.07
CA ARG A 62 -1.19 0.84 -4.97
C ARG A 62 -1.81 0.82 -6.36
N PHE A 63 -0.97 0.80 -7.38
CA PHE A 63 -1.43 0.52 -8.73
C PHE A 63 -1.58 -0.99 -8.89
N ALA A 64 -2.79 -1.44 -9.23
CA ALA A 64 -3.04 -2.79 -9.71
C ALA A 64 -3.28 -2.65 -11.21
N ASP A 65 -2.30 -3.04 -12.01
CA ASP A 65 -2.46 -3.09 -13.46
C ASP A 65 -3.72 -3.90 -13.79
N ALA A 66 -4.57 -3.38 -14.69
CA ALA A 66 -5.82 -4.05 -15.04
C ALA A 66 -5.56 -5.43 -15.67
N ASP A 67 -4.36 -5.65 -16.21
CA ASP A 67 -3.95 -6.90 -16.85
C ASP A 67 -3.21 -7.87 -15.91
N ALA A 68 -3.01 -7.52 -14.64
CA ALA A 68 -2.36 -8.41 -13.66
C ALA A 68 -3.30 -9.47 -13.05
N ASP A 69 -4.59 -9.46 -13.40
CA ASP A 69 -5.56 -10.52 -13.08
C ASP A 69 -5.48 -11.72 -14.07
N GLY A 70 -4.35 -11.90 -14.75
CA GLY A 70 -4.12 -12.94 -15.76
C GLY A 70 -2.87 -13.78 -15.58
N ALA A 71 -2.32 -13.89 -14.36
CA ALA A 71 -1.16 -14.75 -14.09
C ALA A 71 -1.46 -15.79 -13.00
N ASP A 72 -2.45 -16.66 -13.27
CA ASP A 72 -2.44 -18.07 -12.85
C ASP A 72 -3.52 -18.85 -13.62
N GLU A 73 -3.19 -19.35 -14.80
CA GLU A 73 -3.75 -20.61 -15.32
C GLU A 73 -2.59 -21.34 -16.01
N GLY A 74 -2.07 -22.37 -15.34
CA GLY A 74 -1.11 -23.33 -15.90
C GLY A 74 -1.74 -24.35 -16.83
#